data_AF-C3N6Q5-F1
#
_entry.id   AF-C3N6Q5-F1
#
_cell.length_a   1.000
_cell.length_b   1.000
_cell.length_c   1.000
_cell.angle_alpha   90.00
_cell.angle_beta   90.00
_cell.angle_gamma   90.00
#
_symmetry.space_group_name_H-M   'P 1'
#
loop_
_entity.id
_entity.type
_entity.pdbx_description
1 polymer ?
#
loop_
_entity_poly.entity_id
_entity_poly.type
_entity_poly.pdbx_seq_one_letter_code
_entity_poly.pdbx_strand_id
1 'polypeptide(L)'
;MVANYSNLVYVHDIIQTIIVYNPNFVMTLLQANADDWARKIIGIKYSSKEVKLPNDRAIDALYIATDAELKSLCIGFEVKSGNGIDKDQLTEELEGLRELRSCDKSYLIVIASREPDISLENTYYIPLSAFLPKIKEVLGLVSRFVKEFEKRD
;
A
#
# COMPACT_ATOMS: atom_id res chain seq x y z
N MET A 1 15.22 13.13 25.01
CA MET A 1 14.95 13.30 23.56
C MET A 1 13.73 12.44 23.22
N VAL A 2 12.55 13.05 23.18
CA VAL A 2 11.31 12.36 22.80
C VAL A 2 11.17 12.56 21.28
N ALA A 3 11.82 11.71 20.49
CA ALA A 3 11.81 11.83 19.04
C ALA A 3 10.60 11.09 18.45
N ASN A 4 9.83 11.81 17.62
CA ASN A 4 9.28 11.36 16.35
C ASN A 4 8.20 10.26 16.25
N TYR A 5 7.64 9.69 17.32
CA TYR A 5 6.55 8.70 17.15
C TYR A 5 5.28 9.28 16.49
N SER A 6 4.93 10.53 16.79
CA SER A 6 3.77 11.19 16.17
C SER A 6 3.92 11.32 14.65
N ASN A 7 5.09 11.72 14.17
CA ASN A 7 5.37 11.89 12.73
C ASN A 7 5.26 10.56 11.96
N LEU A 8 5.60 9.42 12.57
CA LEU A 8 5.57 8.12 11.92
C LEU A 8 4.14 7.56 11.78
N VAL A 9 3.27 7.81 12.76
CA VAL A 9 1.84 7.48 12.69
C VAL A 9 1.17 8.29 11.58
N TYR A 10 1.44 9.60 11.50
CA TYR A 10 0.90 10.44 10.42
C TYR A 10 1.35 10.00 9.03
N VAL A 11 2.61 9.56 8.88
CA VAL A 11 3.10 9.05 7.58
C VAL A 11 2.39 7.76 7.18
N HIS A 12 2.15 6.85 8.13
CA HIS A 12 1.40 5.62 7.90
C HIS A 12 -0.03 5.91 7.40
N ASP A 13 -0.77 6.75 8.12
CA ASP A 13 -2.15 7.13 7.77
C ASP A 13 -2.26 7.84 6.41
N ILE A 14 -1.32 8.74 6.11
CA ILE A 14 -1.27 9.45 4.83
C ILE A 14 -1.03 8.45 3.69
N ILE A 15 -0.10 7.52 3.86
CA ILE A 15 0.22 6.53 2.83
C ILE A 15 -0.96 5.58 2.63
N GLN A 16 -1.56 5.05 3.70
CA GLN A 16 -2.77 4.25 3.61
C GLN A 16 -3.89 5.00 2.87
N THR A 17 -4.08 6.28 3.17
CA THR A 17 -5.09 7.12 2.51
C THR A 17 -4.78 7.29 1.02
N ILE A 18 -3.53 7.54 0.65
CA ILE A 18 -3.11 7.64 -0.76
C ILE A 18 -3.37 6.31 -1.49
N ILE A 19 -3.04 5.18 -0.84
CA ILE A 19 -3.31 3.85 -1.38
C ILE A 19 -4.81 3.74 -1.65
N VAL A 20 -5.65 3.82 -0.61
CA VAL A 20 -7.10 3.62 -0.67
C VAL A 20 -7.79 4.50 -1.72
N TYR A 21 -7.46 5.79 -1.76
CA TYR A 21 -8.22 6.77 -2.54
C TYR A 21 -7.58 7.16 -3.88
N ASN A 22 -6.41 6.57 -4.24
CA ASN A 22 -5.75 6.89 -5.51
C ASN A 22 -5.33 5.65 -6.32
N PRO A 23 -6.30 4.89 -6.85
CA PRO A 23 -6.02 3.63 -7.55
C PRO A 23 -5.13 3.79 -8.79
N ASN A 24 -5.22 4.92 -9.50
CA ASN A 24 -4.35 5.20 -10.66
C ASN A 24 -2.88 5.36 -10.24
N PHE A 25 -2.64 6.08 -9.13
CA PHE A 25 -1.31 6.22 -8.57
C PHE A 25 -0.78 4.87 -8.05
N VAL A 26 -1.63 4.08 -7.37
CA VAL A 26 -1.28 2.72 -6.94
C VAL A 26 -0.87 1.85 -8.13
N MET A 27 -1.61 1.90 -9.24
CA MET A 27 -1.25 1.15 -10.45
C MET A 27 0.10 1.60 -11.00
N THR A 28 0.36 2.90 -11.02
CA THR A 28 1.66 3.43 -11.44
C THR A 28 2.80 2.93 -10.54
N LEU A 29 2.57 2.89 -9.22
CA LEU A 29 3.54 2.36 -8.25
C LEU A 29 3.81 0.88 -8.49
N LEU A 30 2.76 0.07 -8.65
CA LEU A 30 2.90 -1.37 -8.91
C LEU A 30 3.67 -1.61 -10.22
N GLN A 31 3.35 -0.93 -11.31
CA GLN A 31 4.04 -1.11 -12.59
C GLN A 31 5.52 -0.68 -12.57
N ALA A 32 5.88 0.23 -11.67
CA ALA A 32 7.24 0.72 -11.52
C ALA A 32 8.10 -0.11 -10.54
N ASN A 33 7.49 -0.80 -9.58
CA ASN A 33 8.20 -1.45 -8.47
C ASN A 33 7.90 -2.95 -8.32
N ALA A 34 6.94 -3.50 -9.07
CA ALA A 34 6.68 -4.93 -9.11
C ALA A 34 7.08 -5.53 -10.47
N ASP A 35 7.23 -6.85 -10.49
CA ASP A 35 7.57 -7.64 -11.68
C ASP A 35 6.55 -7.50 -12.83
N ASP A 36 6.83 -8.16 -13.95
CA ASP A 36 6.03 -8.18 -15.18
C ASP A 36 4.53 -8.50 -14.98
N TRP A 37 4.12 -9.14 -13.88
CA TRP A 37 2.71 -9.40 -13.61
C TRP A 37 1.92 -8.10 -13.41
N ALA A 38 2.51 -7.07 -12.78
CA ALA A 38 1.81 -5.81 -12.52
C ALA A 38 1.50 -5.06 -13.82
N ARG A 39 2.34 -5.23 -14.85
CA ARG A 39 2.12 -4.66 -16.20
C ARG A 39 0.96 -5.34 -16.94
N LYS A 40 0.56 -6.53 -16.51
CA LYS A 40 -0.56 -7.29 -17.11
C LYS A 40 -1.90 -6.99 -16.44
N ILE A 41 -1.95 -6.15 -15.41
CA ILE A 41 -3.20 -5.74 -14.78
C ILE A 41 -3.99 -4.86 -15.75
N ILE A 42 -5.24 -5.26 -16.01
CA ILE A 42 -6.17 -4.53 -16.89
C ILE A 42 -7.29 -3.83 -16.11
N GLY A 43 -7.47 -4.18 -14.84
CA GLY A 43 -8.44 -3.55 -13.95
C GLY A 43 -8.04 -3.69 -12.49
N ILE A 44 -8.31 -2.65 -11.69
CA ILE A 44 -8.01 -2.64 -10.26
C ILE A 44 -9.18 -2.02 -9.51
N LYS A 45 -9.66 -2.71 -8.47
CA LYS A 45 -10.72 -2.22 -7.59
C LYS A 45 -10.22 -2.26 -6.15
N TYR A 46 -10.34 -1.11 -5.50
CA TYR A 46 -10.13 -1.04 -4.07
C TYR A 46 -11.17 -1.90 -3.34
N SER A 47 -10.71 -2.75 -2.42
CA SER A 47 -11.59 -3.62 -1.65
C SER A 47 -11.90 -3.02 -0.29
N SER A 48 -10.89 -2.84 0.59
CA SER A 48 -11.08 -2.39 1.97
C SER A 48 -9.77 -1.91 2.63
N LYS A 49 -9.89 -1.11 3.71
CA LYS A 49 -8.81 -0.62 4.58
C LYS A 49 -8.82 -1.51 5.82
N GLU A 50 -7.65 -1.83 6.38
CA GLU A 50 -7.50 -2.65 7.59
C GLU A 50 -8.27 -3.97 7.48
N VAL A 51 -7.88 -4.79 6.50
CA VAL A 51 -8.59 -6.01 6.16
C VAL A 51 -8.14 -7.14 7.07
N LYS A 52 -9.08 -7.72 7.81
CA LYS A 52 -8.85 -8.95 8.55
C LYS A 52 -8.81 -10.15 7.61
N LEU A 53 -7.69 -10.85 7.59
CA LEU A 53 -7.44 -12.04 6.80
C LEU A 53 -8.03 -13.30 7.50
N PRO A 54 -8.22 -14.41 6.76
CA PRO A 54 -8.81 -15.63 7.32
C PRO A 54 -8.03 -16.24 8.49
N ASN A 55 -6.72 -16.02 8.55
CA ASN A 55 -5.82 -16.46 9.64
C ASN A 55 -5.69 -15.44 10.79
N ASP A 56 -6.68 -14.56 10.95
CA ASP A 56 -6.74 -13.50 11.97
C ASP A 56 -5.68 -12.39 11.87
N ARG A 57 -4.76 -12.46 10.90
CA ARG A 57 -3.86 -11.34 10.56
C ARG A 57 -4.66 -10.16 9.99
N ALA A 58 -4.05 -8.99 10.00
CA ALA A 58 -4.59 -7.80 9.37
C ALA A 58 -3.60 -7.28 8.32
N ILE A 59 -4.13 -6.67 7.27
CA ILE A 59 -3.33 -5.96 6.27
C ILE A 59 -3.88 -4.54 6.09
N ASP A 60 -2.99 -3.56 5.91
CA ASP A 60 -3.36 -2.15 5.88
C ASP A 60 -4.36 -1.80 4.77
N ALA A 61 -4.19 -2.39 3.58
CA ALA A 61 -5.15 -2.25 2.48
C ALA A 61 -5.18 -3.48 1.56
N LEU A 62 -6.34 -3.73 0.95
CA LEU A 62 -6.52 -4.79 -0.03
C LEU A 62 -7.08 -4.24 -1.35
N TYR A 63 -6.47 -4.67 -2.44
CA TYR A 63 -6.97 -4.51 -3.78
C TYR A 63 -7.33 -5.85 -4.40
N ILE A 64 -8.42 -5.86 -5.17
CA ILE A 64 -8.72 -6.96 -6.09
C ILE A 64 -8.47 -6.42 -7.49
N ALA A 65 -7.54 -7.04 -8.20
CA ALA A 65 -7.20 -6.71 -9.56
C ALA A 65 -7.58 -7.84 -10.51
N THR A 66 -7.66 -7.54 -11.80
CA THR A 66 -7.87 -8.50 -12.87
C THR A 66 -6.70 -8.39 -13.84
N ASP A 67 -6.07 -9.52 -14.16
CA ASP A 67 -4.99 -9.57 -15.14
C ASP A 67 -5.51 -9.77 -16.58
N ALA A 68 -4.59 -9.70 -17.54
CA ALA A 68 -4.89 -9.89 -18.96
C ALA A 68 -5.39 -11.31 -19.31
N GLU A 69 -5.19 -12.30 -18.44
CA GLU A 69 -5.76 -13.65 -18.55
C GLU A 69 -7.12 -13.77 -17.85
N LEU A 70 -7.71 -12.64 -17.41
CA LEU A 70 -8.96 -12.55 -16.66
C LEU A 70 -8.93 -13.23 -15.29
N LYS A 71 -7.74 -13.44 -14.73
CA LYS A 71 -7.55 -13.99 -13.38
C LYS A 71 -7.68 -12.90 -12.33
N SER A 72 -8.29 -13.24 -11.22
CA SER A 72 -8.44 -12.35 -10.07
C SER A 72 -7.17 -12.39 -9.22
N LEU A 73 -6.61 -11.22 -8.91
CA LEU A 73 -5.41 -11.07 -8.09
C LEU A 73 -5.76 -10.34 -6.80
N CYS A 74 -5.33 -10.88 -5.67
CA CYS A 74 -5.40 -10.20 -4.37
C CYS A 74 -4.07 -9.50 -4.13
N ILE A 75 -4.10 -8.18 -4.01
CA ILE A 75 -2.90 -7.36 -3.77
C ILE A 75 -3.06 -6.72 -2.41
N GLY A 76 -2.36 -7.27 -1.42
CA GLY A 76 -2.30 -6.73 -0.08
C GLY A 76 -1.18 -5.71 0.05
N PHE A 77 -1.44 -4.62 0.77
CA PHE A 77 -0.45 -3.59 1.07
C PHE A 77 -0.21 -3.53 2.57
N GLU A 78 1.05 -3.54 2.96
CA GLU A 78 1.48 -3.43 4.36
C GLU A 78 2.48 -2.27 4.49
N VAL A 79 2.18 -1.29 5.33
CA VAL A 79 2.97 -0.06 5.49
C VAL A 79 3.78 -0.14 6.79
N LYS A 80 5.10 -0.22 6.66
CA LYS A 80 6.06 -0.26 7.77
C LYS A 80 6.77 1.09 7.89
N SER A 81 6.17 2.03 8.62
CA SER A 81 6.70 3.40 8.76
C SER A 81 7.77 3.56 9.84
N GLY A 82 7.84 2.67 10.84
CA GLY A 82 8.75 2.85 11.99
C GLY A 82 9.29 1.60 12.69
N ASN A 83 8.66 0.44 12.49
CA ASN A 83 9.11 -0.82 13.09
C ASN A 83 10.00 -1.61 12.12
N GLY A 84 10.85 -2.48 12.66
CA GLY A 84 11.55 -3.49 11.87
C GLY A 84 10.55 -4.35 11.08
N ILE A 85 10.99 -4.83 9.93
CA ILE A 85 10.19 -5.72 9.09
C ILE A 85 10.45 -7.14 9.58
N ASP A 86 9.40 -7.81 10.08
CA ASP A 86 9.46 -9.18 10.57
C ASP A 86 9.05 -10.16 9.45
N LYS A 87 9.93 -11.10 9.12
CA LYS A 87 9.69 -12.10 8.07
C LYS A 87 8.54 -13.03 8.42
N ASP A 88 8.41 -13.43 9.68
CA ASP A 88 7.39 -14.38 10.09
C ASP A 88 6.02 -13.73 9.97
N GLN A 89 5.91 -12.46 10.40
CA GLN A 89 4.72 -11.63 10.17
C GLN A 89 4.34 -11.53 8.68
N LEU A 90 5.30 -11.17 7.81
CA LEU A 90 5.01 -11.04 6.37
C LEU A 90 4.60 -12.37 5.73
N THR A 91 5.16 -13.48 6.23
CA THR A 91 4.80 -14.83 5.78
C THR A 91 3.37 -15.16 6.16
N GLU A 92 2.98 -14.94 7.41
CA GLU A 92 1.59 -15.13 7.87
C GLU A 92 0.61 -14.22 7.10
N GLU A 93 0.97 -12.97 6.83
CA GLU A 93 0.14 -12.05 6.04
C GLU A 93 -0.05 -12.52 4.59
N LEU A 94 1.03 -13.01 3.94
CA LEU A 94 0.94 -13.57 2.60
C LEU A 94 0.13 -14.88 2.56
N GLU A 95 0.27 -15.75 3.57
CA GLU A 95 -0.55 -16.96 3.71
C GLU A 95 -2.03 -16.62 3.87
N GLY A 96 -2.36 -15.65 4.74
CA GLY A 96 -3.73 -15.18 4.90
C GLY A 96 -4.31 -14.60 3.60
N LEU A 97 -3.52 -13.89 2.80
CA LEU A 97 -3.94 -13.43 1.48
C LEU A 97 -4.19 -14.58 0.49
N ARG A 98 -3.46 -15.69 0.57
CA ARG A 98 -3.65 -16.88 -0.28
C ARG A 98 -4.92 -17.65 0.07
N GLU A 99 -5.40 -17.53 1.31
CA GLU A 99 -6.65 -18.16 1.75
C GLU A 99 -7.91 -17.42 1.28
N LEU A 100 -7.77 -16.22 0.71
CA LEU A 100 -8.87 -15.48 0.11
C LEU A 100 -9.37 -16.19 -1.17
N ARG A 101 -10.50 -16.90 -1.04
CA ARG A 101 -11.14 -17.66 -2.14
C ARG A 101 -11.53 -16.85 -3.37
N SER A 102 -11.50 -15.52 -3.29
CA SER A 102 -11.87 -14.60 -4.37
C SER A 102 -10.75 -14.39 -5.40
N CYS A 103 -9.57 -14.96 -5.21
CA CYS A 103 -8.39 -14.66 -6.01
C CYS A 103 -7.64 -15.93 -6.44
N ASP A 104 -7.15 -15.93 -7.68
CA ASP A 104 -6.32 -17.00 -8.24
C ASP A 104 -4.86 -16.90 -7.77
N LYS A 105 -4.40 -15.67 -7.51
CA LYS A 105 -3.07 -15.37 -7.00
C LYS A 105 -3.11 -14.24 -6.00
N SER A 106 -2.12 -14.24 -5.11
CA SER A 106 -1.98 -13.23 -4.06
C SER A 106 -0.57 -12.68 -4.02
N TYR A 107 -0.48 -11.35 -3.85
CA TYR A 107 0.75 -10.58 -3.79
C TYR A 107 0.75 -9.70 -2.54
N LEU A 108 1.90 -9.62 -1.89
CA LEU A 108 2.13 -8.73 -0.75
C LEU A 108 3.04 -7.58 -1.16
N ILE A 109 2.60 -6.35 -0.95
CA ILE A 109 3.35 -5.14 -1.23
C ILE A 109 3.75 -4.50 0.10
N VAL A 110 5.04 -4.52 0.39
CA VAL A 110 5.60 -3.96 1.61
C VAL A 110 6.10 -2.55 1.33
N ILE A 111 5.52 -1.56 2.00
CA ILE A 111 5.91 -0.16 1.88
C ILE A 111 6.73 0.22 3.10
N ALA A 112 8.03 0.45 2.94
CA ALA A 112 8.88 0.80 4.08
C ALA A 112 9.99 1.78 3.72
N SER A 113 10.75 2.23 4.73
CA SER A 113 11.84 3.20 4.55
C SER A 113 13.08 2.60 3.89
N ARG A 114 13.30 1.29 4.08
CA ARG A 114 14.40 0.52 3.52
C ARG A 114 13.86 -0.83 3.06
N GLU A 115 14.45 -1.34 1.99
CA GLU A 115 14.15 -2.68 1.51
C GLU A 115 14.48 -3.69 2.61
N PRO A 116 13.54 -4.57 2.98
CA PRO A 116 13.83 -5.60 3.97
C PRO A 116 14.90 -6.56 3.43
N ASP A 117 15.79 -7.01 4.31
CA ASP A 117 16.69 -8.13 4.03
C ASP A 117 15.92 -9.48 4.14
N ILE A 118 14.81 -9.56 3.41
CA ILE A 118 13.88 -10.69 3.42
C ILE A 118 13.50 -10.97 1.98
N SER A 119 13.81 -12.18 1.51
CA SER A 119 13.29 -12.70 0.25
C SER A 119 12.10 -13.61 0.52
N LEU A 120 10.93 -13.22 0.03
CA LEU A 120 9.69 -13.98 0.08
C LEU A 120 9.02 -13.92 -1.29
N GLU A 121 8.63 -15.07 -1.84
CA GLU A 121 8.00 -15.14 -3.16
C GLU A 121 6.68 -14.35 -3.19
N ASN A 122 6.38 -13.69 -4.31
CA ASN A 122 5.18 -12.86 -4.48
C ASN A 122 5.08 -11.71 -3.47
N THR A 123 6.21 -11.32 -2.88
CA THR A 123 6.35 -10.13 -2.03
C THR A 123 7.21 -9.10 -2.75
N TYR A 124 6.73 -7.87 -2.81
CA TYR A 124 7.40 -6.76 -3.49
C TYR A 124 7.56 -5.59 -2.54
N TYR A 125 8.63 -4.82 -2.77
CA TYR A 125 8.96 -3.69 -1.92
C TYR A 125 8.77 -2.37 -2.66
N ILE A 126 8.16 -1.40 -1.99
CA ILE A 126 8.04 -0.03 -2.48
C ILE A 126 8.59 0.92 -1.41
N PRO A 127 9.58 1.76 -1.73
CA PRO A 127 10.10 2.69 -0.73
C PRO A 127 9.08 3.78 -0.40
N LEU A 128 9.03 4.23 0.87
CA LEU A 128 8.19 5.37 1.30
C LEU A 128 8.42 6.61 0.42
N SER A 129 9.65 6.79 -0.09
CA SER A 129 10.01 7.89 -0.98
C SER A 129 9.22 7.91 -2.30
N ALA A 130 8.71 6.77 -2.76
CA ALA A 130 7.87 6.68 -3.95
C ALA A 130 6.54 7.44 -3.79
N PHE A 131 6.08 7.66 -2.55
CA PHE A 131 4.86 8.41 -2.24
C PHE A 131 5.08 9.93 -2.15
N LEU A 132 6.33 10.40 -2.10
CA LEU A 132 6.65 11.83 -1.95
C LEU A 132 5.99 12.74 -3.00
N PRO A 133 5.94 12.38 -4.30
CA PRO A 133 5.25 13.23 -5.28
C PRO A 133 3.79 13.44 -4.91
N LYS A 134 3.10 12.37 -4.49
CA LYS A 134 1.68 12.44 -4.16
C LYS A 134 1.42 13.16 -2.85
N ILE A 135 2.27 12.96 -1.85
CA ILE A 135 2.22 13.71 -0.59
C ILE A 135 2.38 15.21 -0.85
N LYS A 136 3.34 15.62 -1.68
CA LYS A 136 3.55 17.03 -2.05
C LYS A 136 2.34 17.62 -2.78
N GLU A 137 1.71 16.86 -3.66
CA GLU A 137 0.48 17.28 -4.35
C GLU A 137 -0.66 17.55 -3.36
N VAL A 138 -0.90 16.62 -2.43
CA VAL A 138 -1.93 16.75 -1.39
C VAL A 138 -1.66 17.97 -0.50
N LEU A 139 -0.44 18.13 -0.01
CA LEU A 139 -0.05 19.29 0.81
C LEU A 139 -0.24 20.61 0.05
N GLY A 140 0.11 20.65 -1.23
CA GLY A 140 -0.08 21.82 -2.09
C GLY A 140 -1.56 22.15 -2.34
N LEU A 141 -2.44 21.15 -2.40
CA LEU A 141 -3.88 21.34 -2.49
C LEU A 141 -4.45 21.90 -1.19
N VAL A 142 -4.11 21.31 -0.05
CA VAL A 142 -4.57 21.76 1.27
C VAL A 142 -4.11 23.19 1.55
N SER A 143 -2.85 23.52 1.28
CA SER A 143 -2.33 24.89 1.47
C SER A 143 -3.07 25.93 0.63
N ARG A 144 -3.43 25.61 -0.62
CA ARG A 144 -4.24 26.51 -1.46
C ARG A 144 -5.65 26.67 -0.91
N PHE A 145 -6.27 25.59 -0.46
CA PHE A 145 -7.62 25.60 0.11
C PHE A 145 -7.69 26.47 1.38
N VAL A 146 -6.76 26.30 2.32
CA VAL A 146 -6.69 27.12 3.55
C VAL A 146 -6.54 28.60 3.22
N LYS A 147 -5.63 28.96 2.30
CA LYS A 147 -5.45 30.35 1.86
C LYS A 147 -6.69 30.97 1.22
N GLU A 148 -7.51 30.19 0.53
CA GLU A 148 -8.77 30.66 -0.05
C GLU A 148 -9.84 30.90 1.03
N PHE A 149 -9.85 30.09 2.10
CA PHE A 149 -10.74 30.30 3.25
C PHE A 149 -10.34 31.53 4.07
N GLU A 150 -9.06 31.65 4.41
CA GLU A 150 -8.54 32.79 5.19
C GLU A 150 -8.73 34.15 4.50
N LYS A 151 -8.92 34.18 3.17
CA LYS A 151 -9.22 35.41 2.42
C LYS A 151 -10.71 35.78 2.41
N ARG A 152 -11.58 34.84 2.77
CA ARG A 152 -13.04 35.02 2.78
C ARG A 152 -13.56 35.43 4.16
N ASP A 153 -12.76 35.22 5.21
CA ASP A 153 -12.94 35.74 6.56
C ASP A 153 -12.23 37.11 6.72
#